data_AF-A0A936QPR6-F1
#
_entry.id   AF-A0A936QPR6-F1
#
_cell.length_a   1.000
_cell.length_b   1.000
_cell.length_c   1.000
_cell.angle_alpha   90.00
_cell.angle_beta   90.00
_cell.angle_gamma   90.00
#
_symmetry.space_group_name_H-M   'P 1'
#
loop_
_entity.id
_entity.type
_entity.pdbx_description
1 polymer ?
#
loop_
_entity_poly.entity_id
_entity_poly.type
_entity_poly.pdbx_seq_one_letter_code
_entity_poly.pdbx_strand_id
1 'polypeptide(L)'
;MERYALLLPSFLLLIANGCSASPQQNGDPAYMEMQRTIGSANTGGDERVIMHPIMDPKTGMVSQQIPLPASWKMAQSAQANEPGITGPGGVKVFFRSGGNYVFSNDPFTQQSYQMAGMAMRQPVDIGTYVQQDVAQWMGKNGSRFVKQYPLQQIAAKNESYSSQLFKTAPAREQHSSVGTEWTNAKGETLFMIVNMMVSYGQNDVFWFTNMQLLEADKDHFESAKKGLINSLINTQYNPQQIAAYNASEQQKSSQSWAQHGARMQQNDQNFQQRQAQHQSTTDAVNKNIMDSYNSRMQTNDQIQHGFINYINDENTVRDNSSGERYQVQSGADQYWMNNDQQYIPSNNVLYDPNADPNLNNQQWQEVQVEP
;
A
#
# COMPACT_ATOMS: atom_id res chain seq x y z
N MET A 1 8.74 -0.88 3.99
CA MET A 1 7.27 -0.77 4.09
C MET A 1 6.87 0.66 3.80
N GLU A 2 6.88 1.04 2.52
CA GLU A 2 6.48 2.38 2.08
C GLU A 2 5.00 2.39 1.73
N ARG A 3 4.36 3.46 2.18
CA ARG A 3 2.91 3.69 2.20
C ARG A 3 2.40 3.89 0.78
N TYR A 4 1.62 2.94 0.26
CA TYR A 4 0.72 3.19 -0.87
C TYR A 4 -0.46 4.00 -0.34
N ALA A 5 -0.27 5.31 -0.20
CA ALA A 5 -1.38 6.23 0.00
C ALA A 5 -2.12 6.35 -1.34
N LEU A 6 -3.26 5.69 -1.46
CA LEU A 6 -4.27 6.02 -2.45
C LEU A 6 -4.54 7.52 -2.34
N LEU A 7 -4.06 8.27 -3.34
CA LEU A 7 -4.32 9.69 -3.50
C LEU A 7 -5.81 9.83 -3.79
N LEU A 8 -6.59 10.02 -2.72
CA LEU A 8 -7.98 10.44 -2.81
C LEU A 8 -8.03 11.79 -3.52
N PRO A 9 -8.87 11.95 -4.57
CA PRO A 9 -9.14 13.27 -5.12
C PRO A 9 -9.69 14.12 -3.98
N SER A 10 -8.93 15.13 -3.59
CA SER A 10 -9.30 16.08 -2.56
C SER A 10 -10.44 16.94 -3.10
N PHE A 11 -11.68 16.45 -2.97
CA PHE A 11 -12.90 17.23 -3.20
C PHE A 11 -13.05 18.24 -2.09
N LEU A 12 -12.42 19.36 -2.32
CA LEU A 12 -12.48 20.48 -1.43
C LEU A 12 -12.87 21.69 -2.28
N LEU A 13 -13.96 22.33 -1.89
CA LEU A 13 -13.91 23.77 -1.69
C LEU A 13 -12.79 23.99 -0.66
N LEU A 14 -11.55 23.99 -1.15
CA LEU A 14 -10.31 24.12 -0.39
C LEU A 14 -10.21 25.61 -0.07
N ILE A 15 -10.96 26.06 0.94
CA ILE A 15 -10.45 27.17 1.73
C ILE A 15 -9.30 26.56 2.51
N ALA A 16 -8.11 26.69 1.94
CA ALA A 16 -6.90 26.15 2.48
C ALA A 16 -6.63 26.74 3.87
N ASN A 17 -6.53 25.86 4.86
CA ASN A 17 -5.83 26.17 6.08
C ASN A 17 -4.34 26.39 5.73
N GLY A 18 -3.91 27.65 5.81
CA GLY A 18 -2.57 28.13 6.12
C GLY A 18 -1.33 27.39 5.58
N CYS A 19 -0.67 28.02 4.61
CA CYS A 19 0.72 28.44 4.78
C CYS A 19 0.97 29.71 3.94
N SER A 20 1.58 30.69 4.61
CA SER A 20 1.86 32.03 4.14
C SER A 20 2.80 32.07 2.94
N ALA A 21 2.31 32.60 1.81
CA ALA A 21 3.11 33.32 0.83
C ALA A 21 2.16 34.23 0.03
N SER A 22 2.33 35.54 0.17
CA SER A 22 1.63 36.56 -0.62
C SER A 22 2.22 36.62 -2.03
N PRO A 23 1.44 36.50 -3.11
CA PRO A 23 1.80 37.11 -4.39
C PRO A 23 1.02 38.42 -4.55
N GLN A 24 1.77 39.49 -4.84
CA GLN A 24 1.26 40.81 -5.18
C GLN A 24 0.14 40.73 -6.22
N GLN A 25 -0.99 41.37 -5.90
CA GLN A 25 -1.96 41.83 -6.89
C GLN A 25 -1.24 42.79 -7.85
N ASN A 26 -0.86 42.33 -9.04
CA ASN A 26 -0.47 43.24 -10.13
C ASN A 26 -0.68 42.57 -11.49
N GLY A 27 -1.70 43.04 -12.21
CA GLY A 27 -1.61 43.24 -13.66
C GLY A 27 -1.92 42.07 -14.59
N ASP A 28 -2.57 40.98 -14.18
CA ASP A 28 -2.96 39.93 -15.12
C ASP A 28 -4.00 40.47 -16.14
N PRO A 29 -3.70 40.54 -17.45
CA PRO A 29 -4.64 40.99 -18.47
C PRO A 29 -5.90 40.14 -18.54
N ALA A 30 -5.82 38.84 -18.18
CA ALA A 30 -6.98 37.95 -18.13
C ALA A 30 -7.97 38.35 -17.02
N TYR A 31 -7.49 38.95 -15.94
CA TYR A 31 -8.33 39.49 -14.86
C TYR A 31 -9.09 40.75 -15.30
N MET A 32 -8.47 41.61 -16.13
CA MET A 32 -9.04 42.88 -16.59
C MET A 32 -10.02 42.70 -17.77
N GLU A 33 -9.75 41.77 -18.68
CA GLU A 33 -10.63 41.44 -19.82
C GLU A 33 -11.96 40.84 -19.32
N MET A 34 -11.88 39.97 -18.29
CA MET A 34 -13.02 39.21 -17.79
C MET A 34 -14.00 40.05 -16.97
N GLN A 35 -13.53 41.09 -16.26
CA GLN A 35 -14.41 42.02 -15.55
C GLN A 35 -15.34 42.84 -16.48
N ARG A 36 -14.94 43.05 -17.75
CA ARG A 36 -15.73 43.83 -18.72
C ARG A 36 -16.93 43.08 -19.29
N THR A 37 -16.92 41.75 -19.31
CA THR A 37 -17.95 40.93 -19.97
C THR A 37 -19.11 40.53 -19.04
N ILE A 38 -18.99 40.76 -17.73
CA ILE A 38 -19.86 40.17 -16.68
C ILE A 38 -21.03 41.08 -16.26
N GLY A 39 -21.21 42.21 -16.91
CA GLY A 39 -22.25 43.18 -16.59
C GLY A 39 -23.64 42.87 -17.15
N SER A 40 -24.19 41.65 -17.03
CA SER A 40 -25.64 41.37 -17.22
C SER A 40 -25.97 39.88 -17.00
N ALA A 41 -26.23 39.48 -15.76
CA ALA A 41 -27.07 38.31 -15.49
C ALA A 41 -28.00 38.67 -14.34
N ASN A 42 -29.24 39.02 -14.70
CA ASN A 42 -30.25 39.53 -13.78
C ASN A 42 -31.18 38.37 -13.40
N THR A 43 -31.14 37.90 -12.16
CA THR A 43 -32.11 36.91 -11.64
C THR A 43 -32.51 37.21 -10.20
N GLY A 44 -33.69 37.82 -10.06
CA GLY A 44 -34.60 37.60 -8.93
C GLY A 44 -34.11 37.98 -7.53
N GLY A 45 -33.99 39.29 -7.29
CA GLY A 45 -33.82 39.88 -5.95
C GLY A 45 -32.77 40.98 -5.94
N ASP A 46 -33.06 42.11 -6.60
CA ASP A 46 -32.45 43.47 -6.59
C ASP A 46 -30.93 43.70 -6.44
N GLU A 47 -30.12 42.67 -6.23
CA GLU A 47 -28.70 42.78 -5.96
C GLU A 47 -27.88 42.21 -7.11
N ARG A 48 -26.96 43.04 -7.62
CA ARG A 48 -26.02 42.64 -8.67
C ARG A 48 -25.17 41.47 -8.18
N VAL A 49 -24.96 40.47 -9.04
CA VAL A 49 -24.07 39.32 -8.77
C VAL A 49 -22.67 39.62 -9.30
N ILE A 50 -21.63 39.25 -8.54
CA ILE A 50 -20.22 39.38 -8.90
C ILE A 50 -19.55 38.00 -8.82
N MET A 51 -18.69 37.69 -9.80
CA MET A 51 -17.90 36.46 -9.80
C MET A 51 -16.66 36.64 -8.92
N HIS A 52 -16.56 35.83 -7.86
CA HIS A 52 -15.39 35.84 -6.96
C HIS A 52 -14.44 34.69 -7.34
N PRO A 53 -13.20 34.97 -7.75
CA PRO A 53 -12.23 33.93 -8.04
C PRO A 53 -11.74 33.26 -6.76
N ILE A 54 -11.58 31.95 -6.82
CA ILE A 54 -10.97 31.13 -5.80
C ILE A 54 -9.67 30.59 -6.38
N MET A 55 -8.57 30.81 -5.66
CA MET A 55 -7.23 30.41 -6.08
C MET A 55 -6.91 29.02 -5.54
N ASP A 56 -6.29 28.19 -6.37
CA ASP A 56 -5.61 26.98 -5.92
C ASP A 56 -4.29 27.38 -5.26
N PRO A 57 -4.09 27.11 -3.96
CA PRO A 57 -2.88 27.52 -3.24
C PRO A 57 -1.62 26.81 -3.74
N LYS A 58 -1.73 25.65 -4.38
CA LYS A 58 -0.58 24.88 -4.87
C LYS A 58 -0.05 25.42 -6.19
N THR A 59 -0.96 25.81 -7.08
CA THR A 59 -0.62 26.21 -8.45
C THR A 59 -0.65 27.72 -8.63
N GLY A 60 -1.31 28.46 -7.73
CA GLY A 60 -1.58 29.89 -7.91
C GLY A 60 -2.54 30.19 -9.06
N MET A 61 -3.21 29.19 -9.62
CA MET A 61 -4.21 29.37 -10.68
C MET A 61 -5.60 29.59 -10.07
N VAL A 62 -6.47 30.32 -10.76
CA VAL A 62 -7.90 30.33 -10.43
C VAL A 62 -8.44 28.90 -10.63
N SER A 63 -8.92 28.26 -9.57
CA SER A 63 -9.54 26.93 -9.65
C SER A 63 -11.00 27.03 -10.07
N GLN A 64 -11.71 28.02 -9.53
CA GLN A 64 -13.12 28.24 -9.78
C GLN A 64 -13.50 29.70 -9.51
N GLN A 65 -14.68 30.08 -10.00
CA GLN A 65 -15.30 31.36 -9.71
C GLN A 65 -16.71 31.13 -9.22
N ILE A 66 -17.03 31.69 -8.06
CA ILE A 66 -18.35 31.57 -7.45
C ILE A 66 -19.12 32.90 -7.61
N PRO A 67 -20.32 32.89 -8.20
CA PRO A 67 -21.18 34.07 -8.24
C PRO A 67 -21.74 34.34 -6.86
N LEU A 68 -21.43 35.49 -6.26
CA LEU A 68 -22.03 35.94 -5.00
C LEU A 68 -22.75 37.28 -5.20
N PRO A 69 -23.76 37.62 -4.37
CA PRO A 69 -24.29 38.98 -4.34
C PRO A 69 -23.16 40.00 -4.09
N ALA A 70 -23.22 41.18 -4.71
CA ALA A 70 -22.14 42.16 -4.71
C ALA A 70 -21.75 42.67 -3.31
N SER A 71 -22.69 42.66 -2.37
CA SER A 71 -22.46 43.04 -0.97
C SER A 71 -21.78 41.93 -0.16
N TRP A 72 -21.74 40.71 -0.69
CA TRP A 72 -21.08 39.59 -0.03
C TRP A 72 -19.58 39.65 -0.26
N LYS A 73 -18.82 39.25 0.76
CA LYS A 73 -17.37 39.24 0.77
C LYS A 73 -16.87 37.85 1.12
N MET A 74 -15.95 37.35 0.31
CA MET A 74 -15.25 36.11 0.59
C MET A 74 -13.96 36.39 1.36
N ALA A 75 -13.71 35.61 2.41
CA ALA A 75 -12.43 35.62 3.10
C ALA A 75 -11.35 34.97 2.23
N GLN A 76 -10.15 35.56 2.19
CA GLN A 76 -9.01 34.99 1.46
C GLN A 76 -8.49 33.70 2.09
N SER A 77 -8.65 33.57 3.41
CA SER A 77 -8.43 32.36 4.19
C SER A 77 -9.37 32.41 5.40
N ALA A 78 -10.23 31.41 5.57
CA ALA A 78 -11.06 31.29 6.76
C ALA A 78 -10.67 30.03 7.52
N GLN A 79 -10.44 30.18 8.82
CA GLN A 79 -10.24 29.03 9.70
C GLN A 79 -11.56 28.29 9.94
N ALA A 80 -11.45 27.09 10.53
CA ALA A 80 -12.59 26.21 10.80
C ALA A 80 -13.67 26.80 11.73
N ASN A 81 -13.47 27.97 12.36
CA ASN A 81 -14.50 28.67 13.15
C ASN A 81 -14.79 30.08 12.64
N GLU A 82 -14.22 30.47 11.50
CA GLU A 82 -14.40 31.78 10.89
C GLU A 82 -15.31 31.66 9.67
N PRO A 83 -16.12 32.69 9.38
CA PRO A 83 -16.93 32.69 8.17
C PRO A 83 -16.03 32.85 6.93
N GLY A 84 -16.18 31.95 5.97
CA GLY A 84 -15.53 32.06 4.66
C GLY A 84 -16.25 33.04 3.73
N ILE A 85 -17.54 33.31 3.98
CA ILE A 85 -18.29 34.37 3.30
C ILE A 85 -19.06 35.17 4.34
N THR A 86 -19.11 36.48 4.17
CA THR A 86 -19.90 37.41 5.00
C THR A 86 -20.73 38.33 4.11
N GLY A 87 -21.86 38.81 4.59
CA GLY A 87 -22.72 39.76 3.87
C GLY A 87 -23.57 40.61 4.82
N PRO A 88 -24.35 41.56 4.28
CA PRO A 88 -25.30 42.34 5.07
C PRO A 88 -26.41 41.45 5.66
N GLY A 89 -27.15 41.97 6.65
CA GLY A 89 -28.22 41.21 7.31
C GLY A 89 -27.72 40.00 8.10
N GLY A 90 -26.53 40.12 8.70
CA GLY A 90 -25.94 39.08 9.53
C GLY A 90 -25.43 37.85 8.78
N VAL A 91 -25.38 37.89 7.44
CA VAL A 91 -24.99 36.72 6.62
C VAL A 91 -23.57 36.27 6.95
N LYS A 92 -23.44 35.00 7.31
CA LYS A 92 -22.17 34.30 7.51
C LYS A 92 -22.27 32.90 6.93
N VAL A 93 -21.31 32.52 6.09
CA VAL A 93 -21.20 31.15 5.57
C VAL A 93 -19.91 30.54 6.06
N PHE A 94 -20.05 29.39 6.70
CA PHE A 94 -19.00 28.61 7.30
C PHE A 94 -18.79 27.34 6.48
N PHE A 95 -17.55 27.07 6.11
CA PHE A 95 -17.16 25.84 5.44
C PHE A 95 -16.65 24.85 6.49
N ARG A 96 -17.17 23.63 6.47
CA ARG A 96 -16.85 22.59 7.44
C ARG A 96 -16.56 21.28 6.72
N SER A 97 -15.46 20.64 7.09
CA SER A 97 -15.22 19.24 6.75
C SER A 97 -16.13 18.37 7.59
N GLY A 98 -16.77 17.38 6.97
CA GLY A 98 -17.50 16.35 7.67
C GLY A 98 -16.64 15.12 7.93
N GLY A 99 -17.27 13.95 7.94
CA GLY A 99 -16.56 12.69 8.13
C GLY A 99 -15.84 12.25 6.86
N ASN A 100 -14.74 11.52 7.03
CA ASN A 100 -14.02 10.83 5.96
C ASN A 100 -13.80 9.39 6.39
N TYR A 101 -14.28 8.46 5.56
CA TYR A 101 -14.40 7.05 5.91
C TYR A 101 -13.97 6.18 4.75
N VAL A 102 -13.52 4.98 5.13
CA VAL A 102 -13.26 3.88 4.21
C VAL A 102 -14.01 2.65 4.69
N PHE A 103 -14.34 1.77 3.76
CA PHE A 103 -14.88 0.45 4.04
C PHE A 103 -14.26 -0.57 3.10
N SER A 104 -13.86 -1.73 3.60
CA SER A 104 -13.42 -2.85 2.78
C SER A 104 -13.85 -4.16 3.45
N ASN A 105 -14.15 -5.19 2.66
CA ASN A 105 -14.39 -6.53 3.18
C ASN A 105 -13.09 -7.35 3.34
N ASP A 106 -11.96 -6.86 2.83
CA ASP A 106 -10.66 -7.53 2.95
C ASP A 106 -10.00 -7.18 4.30
N PRO A 107 -9.74 -8.15 5.19
CA PRO A 107 -9.14 -7.90 6.51
C PRO A 107 -7.77 -7.22 6.44
N PHE A 108 -6.95 -7.56 5.45
CA PHE A 108 -5.62 -6.97 5.28
C PHE A 108 -5.72 -5.48 4.90
N THR A 109 -6.63 -5.16 3.99
CA THR A 109 -6.96 -3.79 3.61
C THR A 109 -7.54 -3.01 4.78
N GLN A 110 -8.44 -3.60 5.57
CA GLN A 110 -8.98 -2.96 6.77
C GLN A 110 -7.87 -2.59 7.77
N GLN A 111 -6.98 -3.54 8.09
CA GLN A 111 -5.87 -3.30 9.01
C GLN A 111 -4.94 -2.20 8.47
N SER A 112 -4.65 -2.22 7.18
CA SER A 112 -3.80 -1.21 6.53
C SER A 112 -4.38 0.20 6.66
N TYR A 113 -5.69 0.37 6.43
CA TYR A 113 -6.35 1.67 6.58
C TYR A 113 -6.47 2.11 8.04
N GLN A 114 -6.74 1.19 8.96
CA GLN A 114 -6.76 1.50 10.40
C GLN A 114 -5.39 1.98 10.89
N MET A 115 -4.29 1.35 10.46
CA MET A 115 -2.92 1.81 10.75
C MET A 115 -2.62 3.17 10.13
N ALA A 116 -3.25 3.50 9.00
CA ALA A 116 -3.16 4.82 8.37
C ALA A 116 -4.04 5.89 9.06
N GLY A 117 -4.80 5.52 10.11
CA GLY A 117 -5.68 6.44 10.84
C GLY A 117 -7.02 6.71 10.14
N MET A 118 -7.37 5.94 9.11
CA MET A 118 -8.65 6.08 8.41
C MET A 118 -9.77 5.41 9.21
N ALA A 119 -10.89 6.12 9.36
CA ALA A 119 -12.05 5.59 10.06
C ALA A 119 -12.78 4.56 9.19
N MET A 120 -12.94 3.35 9.72
CA MET A 120 -13.64 2.26 9.04
C MET A 120 -15.15 2.38 9.27
N ARG A 121 -15.93 2.68 8.22
CA ARG A 121 -17.39 2.77 8.31
C ARG A 121 -18.03 2.52 6.94
N GLN A 122 -19.02 1.63 6.91
CA GLN A 122 -19.83 1.40 5.71
C GLN A 122 -20.59 2.69 5.33
N PRO A 123 -20.71 3.04 4.04
CA PRO A 123 -21.51 4.19 3.61
C PRO A 123 -22.96 4.02 4.04
N VAL A 124 -23.55 5.12 4.48
CA VAL A 124 -24.99 5.26 4.75
C VAL A 124 -25.57 6.26 3.76
N ASP A 125 -26.89 6.27 3.58
CA ASP A 125 -27.51 7.35 2.83
C ASP A 125 -27.35 8.70 3.55
N ILE A 126 -27.40 9.79 2.78
CA ILE A 126 -27.17 11.13 3.32
C ILE A 126 -28.20 11.55 4.37
N GLY A 127 -29.43 11.04 4.31
CA GLY A 127 -30.46 11.31 5.31
C GLY A 127 -30.12 10.65 6.65
N THR A 128 -29.71 9.38 6.61
CA THR A 128 -29.22 8.66 7.79
C THR A 128 -27.98 9.33 8.38
N TYR A 129 -27.03 9.79 7.55
CA TYR A 129 -25.87 10.56 8.03
C TYR A 129 -26.28 11.86 8.74
N VAL A 130 -27.23 12.59 8.18
CA VAL A 130 -27.76 13.80 8.82
C VAL A 130 -28.36 13.49 10.19
N GLN A 131 -29.13 12.41 10.31
CA GLN A 131 -29.77 12.03 11.58
C GLN A 131 -28.78 11.51 12.63
N GLN A 132 -27.78 10.74 12.22
CA GLN A 132 -26.83 10.11 13.16
C GLN A 132 -25.73 11.08 13.58
N ASP A 133 -25.08 11.74 12.61
CA ASP A 133 -23.85 12.49 12.85
C ASP A 133 -24.11 14.00 12.95
N VAL A 134 -24.80 14.57 11.95
CA VAL A 134 -25.01 16.02 11.88
C VAL A 134 -25.95 16.47 13.00
N ALA A 135 -27.04 15.75 13.25
CA ALA A 135 -27.99 16.10 14.32
C ALA A 135 -27.36 15.97 15.70
N GLN A 136 -26.50 14.97 15.92
CA GLN A 136 -25.77 14.84 17.18
C GLN A 136 -24.81 16.01 17.39
N TRP A 137 -24.06 16.40 16.35
CA TRP A 137 -23.15 17.54 16.41
C TRP A 137 -23.90 18.85 16.63
N MET A 138 -24.98 19.10 15.88
CA MET A 138 -25.82 20.29 16.02
C MET A 138 -26.49 20.34 17.40
N GLY A 139 -26.99 19.20 17.90
CA GLY A 139 -27.61 19.07 19.22
C GLY A 139 -26.66 19.40 20.37
N LYS A 140 -25.39 18.99 20.28
CA LYS A 140 -24.36 19.38 21.27
C LYS A 140 -24.15 20.90 21.36
N ASN A 141 -24.46 21.63 20.28
CA ASN A 141 -24.39 23.08 20.23
C ASN A 141 -25.75 23.76 20.52
N GLY A 142 -26.74 23.01 21.02
CA GLY A 142 -28.06 23.52 21.38
C GLY A 142 -29.01 23.75 20.19
N SER A 143 -28.63 23.29 18.99
CA SER A 143 -29.48 23.39 17.80
C SER A 143 -30.46 22.23 17.69
N ARG A 144 -31.67 22.49 17.19
CA ARG A 144 -32.72 21.51 16.95
C ARG A 144 -33.01 21.38 15.46
N PHE A 145 -33.15 20.14 15.00
CA PHE A 145 -33.50 19.85 13.61
C PHE A 145 -34.93 20.31 13.32
N VAL A 146 -35.14 20.96 12.17
CA VAL A 146 -36.47 21.38 11.72
C VAL A 146 -36.92 20.52 10.54
N LYS A 147 -36.13 20.48 9.46
CA LYS A 147 -36.46 19.72 8.25
C LYS A 147 -35.22 19.50 7.37
N GLN A 148 -35.35 18.57 6.43
CA GLN A 148 -34.40 18.34 5.36
C GLN A 148 -35.11 18.22 4.01
N TYR A 149 -34.41 18.54 2.93
CA TYR A 149 -34.90 18.37 1.56
C TYR A 149 -33.74 18.16 0.58
N PRO A 150 -33.96 17.42 -0.51
CA PRO A 150 -32.91 17.14 -1.50
C PRO A 150 -32.50 18.39 -2.27
N LEU A 151 -31.20 18.49 -2.57
CA LEU A 151 -30.60 19.54 -3.40
C LEU A 151 -29.98 18.92 -4.66
N GLN A 152 -30.83 18.34 -5.51
CA GLN A 152 -30.40 17.55 -6.68
C GLN A 152 -29.50 18.31 -7.65
N GLN A 153 -29.76 19.60 -7.87
CA GLN A 153 -28.93 20.40 -8.78
C GLN A 153 -27.49 20.58 -8.26
N ILE A 154 -27.31 20.66 -6.94
CA ILE A 154 -25.97 20.71 -6.33
C ILE A 154 -25.29 19.35 -6.44
N ALA A 155 -26.02 18.26 -6.20
CA ALA A 155 -25.47 16.91 -6.37
C ALA A 155 -25.00 16.67 -7.82
N ALA A 156 -25.82 17.04 -8.81
CA ALA A 156 -25.47 16.93 -10.23
C ALA A 156 -24.28 17.82 -10.62
N LYS A 157 -24.18 19.03 -10.03
CA LYS A 157 -23.03 19.92 -10.24
C LYS A 157 -21.74 19.31 -9.70
N ASN A 158 -21.79 18.71 -8.50
CA ASN A 158 -20.65 18.02 -7.90
C ASN A 158 -20.23 16.81 -8.73
N GLU A 159 -21.18 16.01 -9.21
CA GLU A 159 -20.92 14.87 -10.09
C GLU A 159 -20.28 15.29 -11.42
N SER A 160 -20.81 16.35 -12.05
CA SER A 160 -20.28 16.89 -13.30
C SER A 160 -18.86 17.44 -13.16
N TYR A 161 -18.51 18.03 -12.02
CA TYR A 161 -17.13 18.41 -11.74
C TYR A 161 -16.25 17.18 -11.51
N SER A 162 -16.74 16.24 -10.69
CA SER A 162 -16.04 14.99 -10.35
C SER A 162 -15.66 14.16 -11.57
N SER A 163 -16.55 14.07 -12.55
CA SER A 163 -16.33 13.30 -13.78
C SER A 163 -15.24 13.87 -14.68
N GLN A 164 -14.86 15.14 -14.50
CA GLN A 164 -13.76 15.77 -15.25
C GLN A 164 -12.40 15.50 -14.62
N LEU A 165 -12.34 14.99 -13.38
CA LEU A 165 -11.07 14.76 -12.68
C LEU A 165 -10.47 13.40 -13.05
N PHE A 166 -9.14 13.34 -13.07
CA PHE A 166 -8.38 12.12 -13.29
C PHE A 166 -8.67 11.10 -12.18
N LYS A 167 -8.94 9.85 -12.59
CA LYS A 167 -9.18 8.72 -11.70
C LYS A 167 -8.08 7.68 -11.90
N THR A 168 -7.37 7.34 -10.83
CA THR A 168 -6.28 6.34 -10.87
C THR A 168 -6.78 4.92 -11.11
N ALA A 169 -8.02 4.63 -10.71
CA ALA A 169 -8.68 3.36 -10.89
C ALA A 169 -10.15 3.58 -11.32
N PRO A 170 -10.75 2.61 -12.03
CA PRO A 170 -12.19 2.63 -12.28
C PRO A 170 -12.95 2.62 -10.96
N ALA A 171 -13.78 3.64 -10.75
CA ALA A 171 -14.65 3.72 -9.58
C ALA A 171 -16.00 4.29 -10.00
N ARG A 172 -17.07 3.75 -9.40
CA ARG A 172 -18.41 4.33 -9.54
C ARG A 172 -18.61 5.31 -8.41
N GLU A 173 -18.79 6.57 -8.74
CA GLU A 173 -19.08 7.61 -7.75
C GLU A 173 -20.59 7.87 -7.66
N GLN A 174 -21.04 8.19 -6.46
CA GLN A 174 -22.38 8.68 -6.18
C GLN A 174 -22.24 10.00 -5.42
N HIS A 175 -22.94 11.02 -5.90
CA HIS A 175 -22.99 12.33 -5.27
C HIS A 175 -24.40 12.58 -4.74
N SER A 176 -24.48 13.07 -3.51
CA SER A 176 -25.75 13.39 -2.86
C SER A 176 -25.60 14.70 -2.10
N SER A 177 -26.65 15.52 -2.16
CA SER A 177 -26.68 16.81 -1.47
C SER A 177 -28.06 17.04 -0.86
N VAL A 178 -28.09 17.50 0.38
CA VAL A 178 -29.32 17.87 1.09
C VAL A 178 -29.17 19.23 1.75
N GLY A 179 -30.28 19.97 1.76
CA GLY A 179 -30.43 21.16 2.57
C GLY A 179 -31.11 20.78 3.88
N THR A 180 -30.58 21.27 4.99
CA THR A 180 -31.13 21.05 6.33
C THR A 180 -31.36 22.40 7.00
N GLU A 181 -32.49 22.55 7.67
CA GLU A 181 -32.80 23.74 8.47
C GLU A 181 -32.85 23.37 9.95
N TRP A 182 -32.31 24.26 10.77
CA TRP A 182 -32.17 24.07 12.22
C TRP A 182 -32.61 25.33 12.95
N THR A 183 -32.92 25.20 14.23
CA THR A 183 -33.16 26.33 15.13
C THR A 183 -32.12 26.27 16.24
N ASN A 184 -31.33 27.32 16.42
CA ASN A 184 -30.32 27.38 17.47
C ASN A 184 -30.94 27.65 18.86
N ALA A 185 -30.12 27.66 19.91
CA ALA A 185 -30.58 27.91 21.27
C ALA A 185 -31.25 29.28 21.48
N LYS A 186 -31.03 30.24 20.58
CA LYS A 186 -31.64 31.58 20.61
C LYS A 186 -32.95 31.67 19.80
N GLY A 187 -33.36 30.60 19.13
CA GLY A 187 -34.53 30.59 18.26
C GLY A 187 -34.26 31.07 16.83
N GLU A 188 -33.00 31.29 16.45
CA GLU A 188 -32.62 31.75 15.10
C GLU A 188 -32.52 30.55 14.15
N THR A 189 -32.93 30.75 12.90
CA THR A 189 -32.88 29.71 11.88
C THR A 189 -31.48 29.61 11.28
N LEU A 190 -30.97 28.40 11.18
CA LEU A 190 -29.72 28.05 10.51
C LEU A 190 -30.04 27.22 9.27
N PHE A 191 -29.27 27.40 8.21
CA PHE A 191 -29.36 26.56 7.02
C PHE A 191 -28.02 25.86 6.79
N MET A 192 -28.04 24.57 6.48
CA MET A 192 -26.83 23.83 6.17
C MET A 192 -27.01 22.96 4.94
N ILE A 193 -26.07 23.09 4.01
CA ILE A 193 -25.92 22.17 2.89
C ILE A 193 -24.96 21.09 3.32
N VAL A 194 -25.36 19.83 3.20
CA VAL A 194 -24.51 18.66 3.40
C VAL A 194 -24.31 18.03 2.04
N ASN A 195 -23.07 17.88 1.61
CA ASN A 195 -22.69 17.13 0.42
C ASN A 195 -22.02 15.84 0.85
N MET A 196 -22.33 14.76 0.16
CA MET A 196 -21.74 13.45 0.35
C MET A 196 -21.27 12.92 -1.00
N MET A 197 -20.07 12.37 -1.01
CA MET A 197 -19.56 11.60 -2.13
C MET A 197 -19.21 10.19 -1.64
N VAL A 198 -19.66 9.19 -2.39
CA VAL A 198 -19.36 7.77 -2.16
C VAL A 198 -18.71 7.23 -3.43
N SER A 199 -17.49 6.75 -3.34
CA SER A 199 -16.72 6.14 -4.41
C SER A 199 -16.60 4.64 -4.17
N TYR A 200 -17.26 3.85 -5.02
CA TYR A 200 -17.20 2.39 -5.02
C TYR A 200 -16.05 1.93 -5.92
N GLY A 201 -14.97 1.47 -5.30
CA GLY A 201 -13.89 0.73 -5.94
C GLY A 201 -14.21 -0.76 -6.05
N GLN A 202 -13.22 -1.56 -6.45
CA GLN A 202 -13.39 -3.00 -6.62
C GLN A 202 -13.52 -3.74 -5.28
N ASN A 203 -12.69 -3.37 -4.30
CA ASN A 203 -12.60 -4.06 -3.00
C ASN A 203 -12.82 -3.11 -1.80
N ASP A 204 -12.94 -1.82 -2.07
CA ASP A 204 -13.08 -0.78 -1.08
C ASP A 204 -14.10 0.27 -1.51
N VAL A 205 -14.62 0.97 -0.50
CA VAL A 205 -15.51 2.10 -0.65
C VAL A 205 -14.93 3.25 0.14
N PHE A 206 -14.75 4.37 -0.52
CA PHE A 206 -14.39 5.62 0.13
C PHE A 206 -15.58 6.54 0.14
N TRP A 207 -15.82 7.21 1.25
CA TRP A 207 -16.85 8.23 1.28
C TRP A 207 -16.52 9.31 2.28
N PHE A 208 -16.93 10.52 1.96
CA PHE A 208 -16.76 11.65 2.83
C PHE A 208 -17.91 12.63 2.68
N THR A 209 -18.01 13.53 3.65
CA THR A 209 -18.96 14.62 3.64
C THR A 209 -18.27 15.96 3.81
N ASN A 210 -18.87 17.00 3.22
CA ASN A 210 -18.52 18.38 3.48
C ASN A 210 -19.80 19.20 3.66
N MET A 211 -19.68 20.32 4.37
CA MET A 211 -20.84 21.09 4.77
C MET A 211 -20.60 22.59 4.60
N GLN A 212 -21.65 23.30 4.23
CA GLN A 212 -21.71 24.76 4.26
C GLN A 212 -22.84 25.17 5.21
N LEU A 213 -22.50 25.84 6.30
CA LEU A 213 -23.45 26.35 7.30
C LEU A 213 -23.65 27.85 7.09
N LEU A 214 -24.90 28.26 6.89
CA LEU A 214 -25.35 29.63 6.72
C LEU A 214 -26.07 30.10 7.98
N GLU A 215 -25.62 31.24 8.49
CA GLU A 215 -26.31 32.06 9.49
C GLU A 215 -26.73 33.38 8.81
N ALA A 216 -27.90 33.89 9.17
CA ALA A 216 -28.40 35.20 8.73
C ALA A 216 -29.47 35.69 9.70
N ASP A 217 -29.70 37.00 9.73
CA ASP A 217 -30.81 37.57 10.48
C ASP A 217 -32.14 37.05 9.92
N LYS A 218 -33.16 36.94 10.79
CA LYS A 218 -34.47 36.34 10.44
C LYS A 218 -35.09 36.92 9.17
N ASP A 219 -34.98 38.24 8.99
CA ASP A 219 -35.58 38.96 7.85
C ASP A 219 -34.80 38.76 6.54
N HIS A 220 -33.53 38.30 6.62
CA HIS A 220 -32.64 38.08 5.47
C HIS A 220 -32.37 36.60 5.21
N PHE A 221 -32.87 35.69 6.06
CA PHE A 221 -32.56 34.26 6.00
C PHE A 221 -32.95 33.62 4.66
N GLU A 222 -34.18 33.88 4.18
CA GLU A 222 -34.66 33.26 2.94
C GLU A 222 -33.94 33.79 1.69
N SER A 223 -33.59 35.08 1.65
CA SER A 223 -32.81 35.63 0.54
C SER A 223 -31.37 35.13 0.57
N ALA A 224 -30.75 35.06 1.75
CA ALA A 224 -29.39 34.53 1.90
C ALA A 224 -29.29 33.04 1.54
N LYS A 225 -30.28 32.23 1.93
CA LYS A 225 -30.37 30.82 1.57
C LYS A 225 -30.45 30.63 0.06
N LYS A 226 -31.31 31.40 -0.62
CA LYS A 226 -31.43 31.39 -2.08
C LYS A 226 -30.13 31.85 -2.74
N GLY A 227 -29.51 32.91 -2.22
CA GLY A 227 -28.21 33.41 -2.67
C GLY A 227 -27.16 32.31 -2.65
N LEU A 228 -26.94 31.68 -1.49
CA LEU A 228 -25.95 30.61 -1.34
C LEU A 228 -26.20 29.41 -2.27
N ILE A 229 -27.44 28.92 -2.36
CA ILE A 229 -27.78 27.81 -3.25
C ILE A 229 -27.49 28.19 -4.71
N ASN A 230 -27.91 29.38 -5.13
CA ASN A 230 -27.67 29.90 -6.48
C ASN A 230 -26.17 30.02 -6.78
N SER A 231 -25.38 30.49 -5.81
CA SER A 231 -23.92 30.60 -5.91
C SER A 231 -23.24 29.26 -6.19
N LEU A 232 -23.63 28.21 -5.45
CA LEU A 232 -23.04 26.88 -5.60
C LEU A 232 -23.42 26.23 -6.94
N ILE A 233 -24.68 26.35 -7.36
CA ILE A 233 -25.15 25.79 -8.64
C ILE A 233 -24.43 26.44 -9.82
N ASN A 234 -24.25 27.76 -9.76
CA ASN A 234 -23.66 28.56 -10.85
C ASN A 234 -22.15 28.77 -10.72
N THR A 235 -21.48 28.04 -9.82
CA THR A 235 -20.01 28.09 -9.73
C THR A 235 -19.39 27.61 -11.06
N GLN A 236 -18.43 28.37 -11.56
CA GLN A 236 -17.72 28.08 -12.80
C GLN A 236 -16.34 27.53 -12.47
N TYR A 237 -16.05 26.30 -12.89
CA TYR A 237 -14.74 25.69 -12.71
C TYR A 237 -13.81 26.07 -13.86
N ASN A 238 -12.53 26.29 -13.57
CA ASN A 238 -11.55 26.62 -14.59
C ASN A 238 -11.04 25.35 -15.30
N PRO A 239 -11.34 25.16 -16.61
CA PRO A 239 -10.91 23.97 -17.34
C PRO A 239 -9.39 23.85 -17.45
N GLN A 240 -8.65 24.96 -17.46
CA GLN A 240 -7.19 24.93 -17.52
C GLN A 240 -6.59 24.39 -16.22
N GLN A 241 -7.17 24.76 -15.07
CA GLN A 241 -6.73 24.24 -13.77
C GLN A 241 -7.07 22.75 -13.64
N ILE A 242 -8.25 22.32 -14.11
CA ILE A 242 -8.62 20.89 -14.15
C ILE A 242 -7.64 20.11 -15.03
N ALA A 243 -7.31 20.60 -16.22
CA ALA A 243 -6.36 19.95 -17.11
C ALA A 243 -4.97 19.83 -16.48
N ALA A 244 -4.50 20.89 -15.83
CA ALA A 244 -3.22 20.89 -15.10
C ALA A 244 -3.22 19.89 -13.94
N TYR A 245 -4.30 19.85 -13.15
CA TYR A 245 -4.50 18.88 -12.07
C TYR A 245 -4.45 17.45 -12.61
N ASN A 246 -5.21 17.16 -13.67
CA ASN A 246 -5.28 15.83 -14.28
C ASN A 246 -3.93 15.37 -14.83
N ALA A 247 -3.18 16.26 -15.50
CA ALA A 247 -1.85 15.95 -15.99
C ALA A 247 -0.88 15.63 -14.84
N SER A 248 -0.93 16.40 -13.76
CA SER A 248 -0.14 16.15 -12.54
C SER A 248 -0.48 14.79 -11.91
N GLU A 249 -1.76 14.49 -11.69
CA GLU A 249 -2.17 13.23 -11.08
C GLU A 249 -1.90 12.02 -11.98
N GLN A 250 -2.06 12.16 -13.30
CA GLN A 250 -1.67 11.14 -14.26
C GLN A 250 -0.16 10.85 -14.17
N GLN A 251 0.69 11.89 -14.13
CA GLN A 251 2.13 11.72 -14.00
C GLN A 251 2.51 11.02 -12.70
N LYS A 252 1.93 11.41 -11.57
CA LYS A 252 2.17 10.73 -10.27
C LYS A 252 1.74 9.28 -10.29
N SER A 253 0.57 9.00 -10.87
CA SER A 253 0.06 7.64 -11.06
C SER A 253 1.03 6.80 -11.89
N SER A 254 1.48 7.31 -13.04
CA SER A 254 2.45 6.64 -13.91
C SER A 254 3.78 6.38 -13.20
N GLN A 255 4.29 7.33 -12.41
CA GLN A 255 5.51 7.15 -11.62
C GLN A 255 5.33 6.08 -10.55
N SER A 256 4.21 6.09 -9.84
CA SER A 256 3.89 5.07 -8.83
C SER A 256 3.83 3.67 -9.45
N TRP A 257 3.19 3.54 -10.62
CA TRP A 257 3.13 2.28 -11.37
C TRP A 257 4.49 1.82 -11.87
N ALA A 258 5.34 2.73 -12.37
CA ALA A 258 6.70 2.39 -12.79
C ALA A 258 7.56 1.89 -11.60
N GLN A 259 7.47 2.55 -10.44
CA GLN A 259 8.14 2.11 -9.22
C GLN A 259 7.60 0.77 -8.71
N HIS A 260 6.29 0.55 -8.80
CA HIS A 260 5.68 -0.73 -8.48
C HIS A 260 6.20 -1.84 -9.40
N GLY A 261 6.23 -1.61 -10.71
CA GLY A 261 6.76 -2.56 -11.69
C GLY A 261 8.23 -2.90 -11.45
N ALA A 262 9.07 -1.92 -11.15
CA ALA A 262 10.48 -2.14 -10.81
C ALA A 262 10.63 -3.01 -9.54
N ARG A 263 9.82 -2.75 -8.51
CA ARG A 263 9.81 -3.57 -7.29
C ARG A 263 9.35 -5.01 -7.55
N MET A 264 8.34 -5.20 -8.41
CA MET A 264 7.88 -6.54 -8.79
C MET A 264 8.96 -7.32 -9.54
N GLN A 265 9.61 -6.71 -10.53
CA GLN A 265 10.73 -7.34 -11.25
C GLN A 265 11.88 -7.72 -10.31
N GLN A 266 12.23 -6.84 -9.37
CA GLN A 266 13.25 -7.14 -8.37
C GLN A 266 12.84 -8.29 -7.45
N ASN A 267 11.57 -8.32 -7.01
CA ASN A 267 11.05 -9.40 -6.17
C ASN A 267 11.04 -10.75 -6.91
N ASP A 268 10.69 -10.76 -8.19
CA ASP A 268 10.71 -11.97 -9.03
C ASP A 268 12.13 -12.50 -9.19
N GLN A 269 13.11 -11.63 -9.47
CA GLN A 269 14.52 -12.01 -9.52
C GLN A 269 15.00 -12.59 -8.18
N ASN A 270 14.66 -11.93 -7.06
CA ASN A 270 15.01 -12.40 -5.73
C ASN A 270 14.34 -13.75 -5.41
N PHE A 271 13.10 -13.97 -5.85
CA PHE A 271 12.40 -15.24 -5.68
C PHE A 271 13.06 -16.36 -6.49
N GLN A 272 13.39 -16.11 -7.77
CA GLN A 272 14.09 -17.07 -8.61
C GLN A 272 15.48 -17.42 -8.07
N GLN A 273 16.23 -16.43 -7.57
CA GLN A 273 17.52 -16.68 -6.92
C GLN A 273 17.38 -17.54 -5.66
N ARG A 274 16.38 -17.24 -4.80
CA ARG A 274 16.09 -18.07 -3.62
C ARG A 274 15.70 -19.49 -4.02
N GLN A 275 14.93 -19.66 -5.09
CA GLN A 275 14.55 -20.98 -5.59
C GLN A 275 15.76 -21.78 -6.09
N ALA A 276 16.65 -21.15 -6.86
CA ALA A 276 17.88 -21.77 -7.33
C ALA A 276 18.83 -22.14 -6.17
N GLN A 277 18.96 -21.26 -5.17
CA GLN A 277 19.71 -21.55 -3.94
C GLN A 277 19.09 -22.71 -3.17
N HIS A 278 17.76 -22.77 -3.10
CA HIS A 278 17.06 -23.86 -2.42
C HIS A 278 17.29 -25.20 -3.13
N GLN A 279 17.22 -25.23 -4.47
CA GLN A 279 17.55 -26.42 -5.26
C GLN A 279 19.00 -26.85 -5.04
N SER A 280 19.96 -25.93 -5.17
CA SER A 280 21.37 -26.22 -4.93
C SER A 280 21.64 -26.74 -3.50
N THR A 281 20.96 -26.18 -2.50
CA THR A 281 21.06 -26.65 -1.11
C THR A 281 20.46 -28.05 -0.96
N THR A 282 19.32 -28.31 -1.60
CA THR A 282 18.66 -29.62 -1.57
C THR A 282 19.52 -30.68 -2.24
N ASP A 283 20.11 -30.37 -3.39
CA ASP A 283 21.04 -31.26 -4.09
C ASP A 283 22.29 -31.54 -3.25
N ALA A 284 22.85 -30.52 -2.60
CA ALA A 284 23.99 -30.68 -1.70
C ALA A 284 23.64 -31.53 -0.46
N VAL A 285 22.46 -31.34 0.12
CA VAL A 285 21.98 -32.15 1.25
C VAL A 285 21.75 -33.59 0.81
N ASN A 286 21.09 -33.82 -0.33
CA ASN A 286 20.87 -35.15 -0.88
C ASN A 286 22.20 -35.87 -1.18
N LYS A 287 23.17 -35.15 -1.75
CA LYS A 287 24.53 -35.67 -1.96
C LYS A 287 25.20 -36.03 -0.63
N ASN A 288 25.18 -35.16 0.37
CA ASN A 288 25.77 -35.45 1.68
C ASN A 288 25.11 -36.66 2.37
N ILE A 289 23.79 -36.83 2.23
CA ILE A 289 23.06 -38.00 2.75
C ILE A 289 23.51 -39.26 2.03
N MET A 290 23.60 -39.24 0.69
CA MET A 290 24.07 -40.37 -0.11
C MET A 290 25.53 -40.72 0.18
N ASP A 291 26.42 -39.73 0.27
CA ASP A 291 27.83 -39.92 0.61
C ASP A 291 27.97 -40.53 2.01
N SER A 292 27.18 -40.07 2.98
CA SER A 292 27.13 -40.65 4.33
C SER A 292 26.60 -42.09 4.33
N TYR A 293 25.59 -42.39 3.52
CA TYR A 293 25.05 -43.75 3.37
C TYR A 293 26.10 -44.69 2.75
N ASN A 294 26.74 -44.28 1.66
CA ASN A 294 27.79 -45.04 0.99
C ASN A 294 28.98 -45.31 1.92
N SER A 295 29.43 -44.30 2.68
CA SER A 295 30.50 -44.45 3.66
C SER A 295 30.15 -45.45 4.77
N ARG A 296 28.90 -45.44 5.26
CA ARG A 296 28.42 -46.43 6.23
C ARG A 296 28.37 -47.84 5.66
N MET A 297 27.93 -48.00 4.41
CA MET A 297 27.94 -49.31 3.73
C MET A 297 29.36 -49.85 3.62
N GLN A 298 30.32 -49.03 3.16
CA GLN A 298 31.73 -49.42 3.09
C GLN A 298 32.32 -49.80 4.45
N THR A 299 31.97 -49.05 5.51
CA THR A 299 32.43 -49.35 6.87
C THR A 299 31.82 -50.66 7.40
N ASN A 300 30.53 -50.89 7.14
CA ASN A 300 29.86 -52.14 7.52
C ASN A 300 30.46 -53.34 6.79
N ASP A 301 30.76 -53.21 5.50
CA ASP A 301 31.44 -54.26 4.74
C ASP A 301 32.80 -54.59 5.36
N GLN A 302 33.61 -53.57 5.70
CA GLN A 302 34.88 -53.77 6.39
C GLN A 302 34.73 -54.44 7.76
N ILE A 303 33.78 -54.00 8.58
CA ILE A 303 33.51 -54.60 9.90
C ILE A 303 33.02 -56.05 9.75
N GLN A 304 32.13 -56.31 8.79
CA GLN A 304 31.62 -57.64 8.51
C GLN A 304 32.75 -58.56 8.02
N HIS A 305 33.62 -58.08 7.14
CA HIS A 305 34.81 -58.80 6.71
C HIS A 305 35.74 -59.11 7.89
N GLY A 306 36.03 -58.14 8.76
CA GLY A 306 36.83 -58.36 9.97
C GLY A 306 36.19 -59.35 10.94
N PHE A 307 34.85 -59.34 11.08
CA PHE A 307 34.12 -60.29 11.91
C PHE A 307 34.12 -61.72 11.34
N ILE A 308 33.96 -61.85 10.02
CA ILE A 308 34.07 -63.16 9.33
C ILE A 308 35.48 -63.73 9.53
N ASN A 309 36.50 -62.89 9.32
CA ASN A 309 37.90 -63.26 9.54
C ASN A 309 38.14 -63.70 10.99
N TYR A 310 37.62 -62.97 11.98
CA TYR A 310 37.70 -63.34 13.39
C TYR A 310 37.01 -64.68 13.68
N ILE A 311 35.84 -64.97 13.10
CA ILE A 311 35.17 -66.28 13.27
C ILE A 311 36.01 -67.43 12.71
N ASN A 312 36.68 -67.19 11.57
CA ASN A 312 37.46 -68.21 10.88
C ASN A 312 38.89 -68.36 11.43
N ASP A 313 39.30 -67.55 12.43
CA ASP A 313 40.69 -67.40 12.85
C ASP A 313 41.62 -67.10 11.65
N GLU A 314 41.20 -66.18 10.78
CA GLU A 314 41.93 -65.73 9.59
C GLU A 314 42.26 -64.23 9.68
N ASN A 315 43.34 -63.81 9.02
CA ASN A 315 43.79 -62.45 8.83
C ASN A 315 43.82 -62.16 7.31
N THR A 316 43.43 -60.94 6.91
CA THR A 316 43.64 -60.50 5.52
C THR A 316 45.05 -59.94 5.39
N VAL A 317 45.86 -60.49 4.48
CA VAL A 317 47.14 -59.91 4.08
C VAL A 317 47.05 -59.29 2.70
N ARG A 318 47.79 -58.20 2.51
CA ARG A 318 47.91 -57.54 1.21
C ARG A 318 49.29 -57.76 0.63
N ASP A 319 49.33 -58.26 -0.61
CA ASP A 319 50.56 -58.33 -1.37
C ASP A 319 50.96 -56.91 -1.81
N ASN A 320 52.15 -56.48 -1.40
CA ASN A 320 52.67 -55.14 -1.69
C ASN A 320 53.02 -54.91 -3.17
N SER A 321 53.18 -55.99 -3.96
CA SER A 321 53.56 -55.94 -5.37
C SER A 321 52.36 -55.91 -6.32
N SER A 322 51.32 -56.70 -6.05
CA SER A 322 50.10 -56.81 -6.87
C SER A 322 48.93 -55.99 -6.33
N GLY A 323 48.93 -55.67 -5.03
CA GLY A 323 47.83 -54.99 -4.35
C GLY A 323 46.62 -55.89 -4.06
N GLU A 324 46.69 -57.18 -4.41
CA GLU A 324 45.66 -58.18 -4.14
C GLU A 324 45.62 -58.58 -2.66
N ARG A 325 44.45 -59.05 -2.21
CA ARG A 325 44.18 -59.43 -0.81
C ARG A 325 43.98 -60.93 -0.69
N TYR A 326 44.63 -61.54 0.29
CA TYR A 326 44.58 -62.98 0.55
C TYR A 326 44.23 -63.24 2.02
N GLN A 327 43.52 -64.33 2.30
CA GLN A 327 43.22 -64.78 3.66
C GLN A 327 44.30 -65.75 4.13
N VAL A 328 44.85 -65.52 5.33
CA VAL A 328 45.87 -66.38 5.96
C VAL A 328 45.44 -66.71 7.38
N GLN A 329 45.88 -67.83 7.93
CA GLN A 329 45.51 -68.20 9.30
C GLN A 329 46.13 -67.24 10.34
N SER A 330 45.33 -66.80 11.31
CA SER A 330 45.73 -65.91 12.40
C SER A 330 46.68 -66.58 13.40
N GLY A 331 47.56 -65.78 14.03
CA GLY A 331 48.46 -66.25 15.09
C GLY A 331 49.96 -66.09 14.80
N ALA A 332 50.33 -65.42 13.71
CA ALA A 332 51.71 -65.11 13.36
C ALA A 332 51.98 -63.59 13.25
N ASP A 333 53.17 -63.16 13.66
CA ASP A 333 53.61 -61.76 13.58
C ASP A 333 54.03 -61.34 12.16
N GLN A 334 54.48 -62.30 11.34
CA GLN A 334 54.92 -62.09 9.96
C GLN A 334 54.40 -63.19 9.04
N TYR A 335 54.05 -62.80 7.80
CA TYR A 335 53.59 -63.72 6.77
C TYR A 335 54.43 -63.53 5.51
N TRP A 336 54.91 -64.63 4.95
CA TRP A 336 55.64 -64.66 3.70
C TRP A 336 54.83 -65.40 2.65
N MET A 337 54.69 -64.86 1.44
CA MET A 337 53.91 -65.46 0.36
C MET A 337 54.76 -65.65 -0.90
N ASN A 338 54.56 -66.74 -1.62
CA ASN A 338 55.20 -67.01 -2.91
C ASN A 338 54.22 -66.84 -4.08
N ASN A 339 54.72 -66.91 -5.31
CA ASN A 339 53.91 -66.76 -6.52
C ASN A 339 52.85 -67.89 -6.71
N ASP A 340 52.99 -69.00 -5.99
CA ASP A 340 52.07 -70.13 -6.02
C ASP A 340 50.94 -70.00 -4.97
N GLN A 341 50.80 -68.82 -4.35
CA GLN A 341 49.81 -68.50 -3.30
C GLN A 341 49.95 -69.34 -2.03
N GLN A 342 51.13 -69.95 -1.81
CA GLN A 342 51.46 -70.58 -0.54
C GLN A 342 51.97 -69.51 0.42
N TYR A 343 51.69 -69.67 1.71
CA TYR A 343 52.18 -68.74 2.73
C TYR A 343 52.88 -69.47 3.89
N ILE A 344 53.83 -68.77 4.50
CA ILE A 344 54.55 -69.21 5.69
C ILE A 344 54.29 -68.21 6.82
N PRO A 345 53.59 -68.62 7.89
CA PRO A 345 53.48 -67.83 9.11
C PRO A 345 54.77 -67.94 9.94
N SER A 346 55.25 -66.83 10.49
CA SER A 346 56.41 -66.77 11.40
C SER A 346 56.17 -65.78 12.54
N ASN A 347 56.60 -66.15 13.75
CA ASN A 347 56.66 -65.26 14.93
C ASN A 347 58.08 -64.76 15.23
N ASN A 348 59.03 -65.04 14.33
CA ASN A 348 60.41 -64.66 14.50
C ASN A 348 60.75 -63.51 13.56
N VAL A 349 60.95 -62.32 14.15
CA VAL A 349 61.27 -61.06 13.47
C VAL A 349 62.54 -61.15 12.58
N LEU A 350 63.42 -62.13 12.84
CA LEU A 350 64.64 -62.35 12.07
C LEU A 350 64.53 -63.49 11.05
N TYR A 351 63.34 -64.06 10.86
CA TYR A 351 63.13 -65.16 9.93
C TYR A 351 62.92 -64.63 8.50
N ASP A 352 63.80 -65.05 7.60
CA ASP A 352 63.68 -64.84 6.15
C ASP A 352 63.68 -66.21 5.45
N PRO A 353 62.56 -66.67 4.88
CA PRO A 353 62.47 -67.94 4.19
C PRO A 353 63.33 -68.00 2.91
N ASN A 354 63.76 -66.86 2.34
CA ASN A 354 64.71 -66.83 1.23
C ASN A 354 66.14 -67.19 1.67
N ALA A 355 66.43 -67.09 2.98
CA ALA A 355 67.72 -67.46 3.56
C ALA A 355 67.73 -68.92 4.09
N ASP A 356 66.59 -69.59 4.14
CA ASP A 356 66.48 -71.00 4.58
C ASP A 356 66.84 -71.95 3.42
N PRO A 357 67.88 -72.81 3.56
CA PRO A 357 68.30 -73.75 2.52
C PRO A 357 67.23 -74.74 2.06
N ASN A 358 66.15 -74.93 2.83
CA ASN A 358 65.04 -75.82 2.47
C ASN A 358 63.92 -75.12 1.69
N LEU A 359 63.87 -73.79 1.71
CA LEU A 359 62.77 -72.98 1.16
C LEU A 359 63.23 -71.96 0.10
N ASN A 360 64.54 -71.73 -0.03
CA ASN A 360 65.16 -70.80 -0.97
C ASN A 360 65.05 -71.19 -2.46
N ASN A 361 64.40 -72.32 -2.78
CA ASN A 361 64.09 -72.71 -4.15
C ASN A 361 62.87 -71.95 -4.72
N GLN A 362 62.18 -71.17 -3.88
CA GLN A 362 61.08 -70.28 -4.25
C GLN A 362 61.33 -68.89 -3.68
N GLN A 363 60.88 -67.85 -4.39
CA GLN A 363 60.98 -66.46 -3.92
C GLN A 363 59.77 -66.14 -3.03
N TRP A 364 60.06 -65.76 -1.79
CA TRP A 364 59.07 -65.39 -0.79
C TRP A 364 59.10 -63.88 -0.56
N GLN A 365 57.93 -63.27 -0.52
CA GLN A 365 57.77 -61.85 -0.25
C GLN A 365 57.00 -61.66 1.05
N GLU A 366 57.48 -60.75 1.91
CA GLU A 366 56.77 -60.39 3.13
C GLU A 366 55.50 -59.61 2.78
N VAL A 367 54.37 -60.10 3.26
CA VAL A 367 53.06 -59.48 3.08
C VAL A 367 52.59 -58.91 4.41
N GLN A 368 51.98 -57.73 4.36
CA GLN A 368 51.52 -57.05 5.57
C GLN A 368 50.08 -57.44 5.88
N VAL A 369 49.80 -57.75 7.14
CA VAL A 369 48.43 -57.92 7.63
C VAL A 369 47.74 -56.56 7.57
N GLU A 370 46.60 -56.49 6.91
CA GLU A 370 45.74 -55.31 6.95
C GLU A 370 45.11 -55.21 8.35
N PRO A 371 45.20 -54.05 9.03
CA PRO A 371 44.62 -53.85 10.36
C PRO A 371 43.09 -53.76 10.36
#